data_AF-A0A3B9YIX9-F1
#
_entry.id   AF-A0A3B9YIX9-F1
#
_cell.length_a   1.000
_cell.length_b   1.000
_cell.length_c   1.000
_cell.angle_alpha   90.00
_cell.angle_beta   90.00
_cell.angle_gamma   90.00
#
_symmetry.space_group_name_H-M   'P 1'
#
loop_
_entity.id
_entity.type
_entity.pdbx_description
1 polymer ?
#
loop_
_entity_poly.entity_id
_entity_poly.type
_entity_poly.pdbx_seq_one_letter_code
_entity_poly.pdbx_strand_id
1 'polypeptide(L)'
;DTTPTGALGKITQITFGVLDPGNTTTNLMTANVTGGIGLHSADLLTDLKSGYLLKADPRQQFWAQMFGVLAGSCFVVPAYRMLIPTADVLGSDRWPAPGAQTWKGVAELLAKGFSTLHPTAQWALFIGGALGIGLVLLEKAFPKHRWLIPSAAGLGLAFTTPANNTISMFLGAAIALWLEKRDAKAADRLIVPVSSGFIAGESLVGVLLAALVVFGFMQ
;
A
#
# COMPACT_ATOMS: atom_id res chain seq x y z
N ASP A 1 5.22 -9.10 8.76
CA ASP A 1 3.85 -8.65 9.01
C ASP A 1 3.28 -8.19 7.68
N THR A 2 2.38 -8.98 7.07
CA THR A 2 1.79 -8.64 5.77
C THR A 2 0.29 -8.73 5.90
N THR A 3 -0.32 -7.65 6.39
CA THR A 3 -1.77 -7.52 6.41
C THR A 3 -2.30 -7.65 4.99
N PRO A 4 -3.21 -8.59 4.71
CA PRO A 4 -3.64 -8.90 3.35
C PRO A 4 -4.65 -7.87 2.82
N THR A 5 -4.45 -6.58 3.07
CA THR A 5 -5.35 -5.48 2.71
C THR A 5 -5.72 -5.50 1.23
N GLY A 6 -4.73 -5.68 0.36
CA GLY A 6 -4.93 -5.77 -1.09
C GLY A 6 -5.68 -7.02 -1.53
N ALA A 7 -5.50 -8.15 -0.84
CA ALA A 7 -6.20 -9.39 -1.18
C ALA A 7 -7.66 -9.34 -0.69
N LEU A 8 -7.89 -8.88 0.53
CA LEU A 8 -9.22 -8.71 1.12
C LEU A 8 -10.07 -7.73 0.32
N GLY A 9 -9.49 -6.58 -0.07
CA GLY A 9 -10.18 -5.60 -0.92
C GLY A 9 -10.61 -6.20 -2.25
N LYS A 10 -9.71 -6.93 -2.94
CA LYS A 10 -10.00 -7.56 -4.23
C LYS A 10 -11.08 -8.65 -4.16
N ILE A 11 -11.17 -9.39 -3.05
CA ILE A 11 -12.27 -10.36 -2.84
C ILE A 11 -13.60 -9.62 -2.84
N THR A 12 -13.70 -8.51 -2.11
CA THR A 12 -14.91 -7.68 -2.11
C THR A 12 -15.20 -7.07 -3.48
N GLN A 13 -14.16 -6.63 -4.22
CA GLN A 13 -14.34 -6.18 -5.60
C GLN A 13 -14.96 -7.26 -6.49
N ILE A 14 -14.53 -8.53 -6.37
CA ILE A 14 -15.12 -9.64 -7.14
C ILE A 14 -16.58 -9.85 -6.74
N THR A 15 -16.88 -9.87 -5.45
CA THR A 15 -18.26 -10.04 -4.94
C THR A 15 -19.19 -8.94 -5.45
N PHE A 16 -18.81 -7.67 -5.33
CA PHE A 16 -19.65 -6.56 -5.79
C PHE A 16 -19.61 -6.36 -7.30
N GLY A 17 -18.62 -6.90 -8.01
CA GLY A 17 -18.66 -7.01 -9.46
C GLY A 17 -19.78 -7.93 -9.95
N VAL A 18 -20.19 -8.91 -9.15
CA VAL A 18 -21.33 -9.79 -9.43
C VAL A 18 -22.65 -9.21 -8.91
N LEU A 19 -22.65 -8.61 -7.70
CA LEU A 19 -23.87 -8.10 -7.06
C LEU A 19 -24.36 -6.75 -7.61
N ASP A 20 -23.46 -5.87 -8.05
CA ASP A 20 -23.80 -4.56 -8.65
C ASP A 20 -22.97 -4.34 -9.94
N PRO A 21 -23.27 -5.08 -11.02
CA PRO A 21 -22.49 -5.02 -12.26
C PRO A 21 -22.54 -3.63 -12.90
N GLY A 22 -21.42 -3.18 -13.46
CA GLY A 22 -21.31 -1.88 -14.12
C GLY A 22 -21.04 -0.69 -13.19
N ASN A 23 -21.13 -0.86 -11.86
CA ASN A 23 -20.92 0.21 -10.90
C ASN A 23 -19.52 0.18 -10.27
N THR A 24 -18.57 0.85 -10.92
CA THR A 24 -17.18 0.97 -10.43
C THR A 24 -17.10 1.66 -9.06
N THR A 25 -18.00 2.61 -8.76
CA THR A 25 -17.99 3.34 -7.49
C THR A 25 -18.38 2.43 -6.33
N THR A 26 -19.47 1.67 -6.45
CA THR A 26 -19.85 0.67 -5.44
C THR A 26 -18.74 -0.35 -5.23
N ASN A 27 -18.15 -0.83 -6.33
CA ASN A 27 -17.05 -1.79 -6.29
C ASN A 27 -15.83 -1.26 -5.51
N LEU A 28 -15.39 -0.04 -5.81
CA LEU A 28 -14.22 0.58 -5.17
C LEU A 28 -14.49 0.91 -3.70
N MET A 29 -15.67 1.44 -3.38
CA MET A 29 -16.04 1.85 -2.02
C MET A 29 -16.12 0.65 -1.07
N THR A 30 -16.78 -0.42 -1.50
CA THR A 30 -16.94 -1.64 -0.69
C THR A 30 -15.59 -2.30 -0.44
N ALA A 31 -14.73 -2.38 -1.47
CA ALA A 31 -13.37 -2.88 -1.33
C ALA A 31 -12.51 -2.04 -0.38
N ASN A 32 -12.62 -0.72 -0.45
CA ASN A 32 -11.89 0.18 0.44
C ASN A 32 -12.32 -0.01 1.90
N VAL A 33 -13.63 -0.15 2.14
CA VAL A 33 -14.15 -0.43 3.49
C VAL A 33 -13.62 -1.76 4.02
N THR A 34 -13.73 -2.85 3.25
CA THR A 34 -13.23 -4.17 3.70
C THR A 34 -11.71 -4.16 3.92
N GLY A 35 -10.95 -3.61 2.97
CA GLY A 35 -9.51 -3.49 3.08
C GLY A 35 -9.09 -2.64 4.28
N GLY A 36 -9.72 -1.47 4.45
CA GLY A 36 -9.46 -0.56 5.55
C GLY A 36 -9.74 -1.17 6.92
N ILE A 37 -10.87 -1.87 7.08
CA ILE A 37 -11.20 -2.58 8.34
C ILE A 37 -10.13 -3.64 8.63
N GLY A 38 -9.75 -4.44 7.63
CA GLY A 38 -8.70 -5.46 7.79
C GLY A 38 -7.35 -4.86 8.19
N LEU A 39 -6.97 -3.74 7.56
CA LEU A 39 -5.74 -3.00 7.87
C LEU A 39 -5.74 -2.49 9.31
N HIS A 40 -6.76 -1.70 9.67
CA HIS A 40 -6.87 -1.14 11.01
C HIS A 40 -6.96 -2.22 12.08
N SER A 41 -7.65 -3.34 11.80
CA SER A 41 -7.71 -4.45 12.76
C SER A 41 -6.35 -5.07 13.03
N ALA A 42 -5.52 -5.24 11.98
CA ALA A 42 -4.15 -5.75 12.15
C ALA A 42 -3.27 -4.77 12.93
N ASP A 43 -3.31 -3.49 12.57
CA ASP A 43 -2.53 -2.44 13.23
C ASP A 43 -2.92 -2.35 14.73
N LEU A 44 -4.22 -2.37 15.04
CA LEU A 44 -4.71 -2.35 16.42
C LEU A 44 -4.25 -3.58 17.23
N LEU A 45 -4.19 -4.76 16.61
CA LEU A 45 -3.67 -5.96 17.28
C LEU A 45 -2.17 -5.83 17.57
N THR A 46 -1.40 -5.28 16.63
CA THR A 46 0.04 -5.01 16.81
C THR A 46 0.28 -3.95 17.89
N ASP A 47 -0.52 -2.90 17.91
CA ASP A 47 -0.50 -1.87 18.94
C ASP A 47 -0.80 -2.46 20.31
N LEU A 48 -1.89 -3.24 20.44
CA LEU A 48 -2.29 -3.84 21.72
C LEU A 48 -1.23 -4.82 22.22
N LYS A 49 -0.59 -5.56 21.32
CA LYS A 49 0.52 -6.45 21.67
C LYS A 49 1.72 -5.65 22.19
N SER A 50 2.06 -4.55 21.53
CA SER A 50 3.16 -3.66 21.93
C SER A 50 2.87 -3.02 23.29
N GLY A 51 1.66 -2.50 23.49
CA GLY A 51 1.20 -1.96 24.76
C GLY A 51 1.26 -2.99 25.90
N TYR A 52 0.81 -4.23 25.64
CA TYR A 52 0.93 -5.33 26.60
C TYR A 52 2.39 -5.61 27.00
N LEU A 53 3.31 -5.66 26.03
CA LEU A 53 4.74 -5.90 26.30
C LEU A 53 5.37 -4.75 27.12
N LEU A 54 4.92 -3.51 26.90
CA LEU A 54 5.34 -2.32 27.64
C LEU A 54 4.60 -2.12 28.97
N LYS A 55 3.68 -3.04 29.33
CA LYS A 55 2.82 -2.96 30.52
C LYS A 55 1.94 -1.70 30.55
N ALA A 56 1.53 -1.21 29.39
CA ALA A 56 0.57 -0.11 29.26
C ALA A 56 -0.85 -0.56 29.63
N ASP A 57 -1.68 0.36 30.15
CA ASP A 57 -3.08 0.08 30.44
C ASP A 57 -3.88 0.02 29.12
N PRO A 58 -4.54 -1.11 28.80
CA PRO A 58 -5.27 -1.29 27.55
C PRO A 58 -6.47 -0.34 27.40
N ARG A 59 -7.07 0.13 28.51
CA ARG A 59 -8.18 1.10 28.47
C ARG A 59 -7.69 2.47 28.03
N GLN A 60 -6.53 2.89 28.53
CA GLN A 60 -5.93 4.16 28.13
C GLN A 60 -5.53 4.13 26.66
N GLN A 61 -4.99 3.00 26.19
CA GLN A 61 -4.63 2.81 24.79
C GLN A 61 -5.85 2.88 23.86
N PHE A 62 -6.97 2.24 24.24
CA PHE A 62 -8.22 2.32 23.47
C PHE A 62 -8.70 3.76 23.32
N TRP A 63 -8.74 4.52 24.42
CA TRP A 63 -9.15 5.93 24.36
C TRP A 63 -8.17 6.77 23.53
N ALA A 64 -6.87 6.55 23.68
CA ALA A 64 -5.86 7.24 22.88
C ALA A 64 -6.05 6.99 21.37
N GLN A 65 -6.34 5.75 20.96
CA GLN A 65 -6.64 5.40 19.56
C GLN A 65 -7.93 6.07 19.09
N MET A 66 -8.99 6.09 19.90
CA MET A 66 -10.24 6.79 19.55
C MET A 66 -10.05 8.30 19.35
N PHE A 67 -9.37 8.97 20.28
CA PHE A 67 -9.05 10.39 20.13
C PHE A 67 -8.12 10.64 18.94
N GLY A 68 -7.13 9.78 18.73
CA GLY A 68 -6.22 9.84 17.59
C GLY A 68 -6.93 9.74 16.24
N VAL A 69 -7.89 8.82 16.10
CA VAL A 69 -8.69 8.68 14.88
C VAL A 69 -9.57 9.92 14.64
N LEU A 70 -10.22 10.44 15.68
CA LEU A 70 -11.06 11.64 15.55
C LEU A 70 -10.23 12.87 15.17
N ALA A 71 -9.15 13.14 15.91
CA ALA A 71 -8.25 14.24 15.61
C ALA A 71 -7.63 14.08 14.20
N GLY A 72 -7.10 12.91 13.90
CA GLY A 72 -6.53 12.58 12.59
C GLY A 72 -7.54 12.81 11.46
N SER A 73 -8.78 12.34 11.61
CA SER A 73 -9.82 12.55 10.60
C SER A 73 -10.15 14.03 10.38
N CYS A 74 -10.22 14.82 11.46
CA CYS A 74 -10.49 16.26 11.38
C CYS A 74 -9.40 17.03 10.63
N PHE A 75 -8.13 16.62 10.70
CA PHE A 75 -7.03 17.31 10.01
C PHE A 75 -6.73 16.71 8.63
N VAL A 76 -6.69 15.38 8.52
CA VAL A 76 -6.28 14.68 7.29
C VAL A 76 -7.33 14.82 6.19
N VAL A 77 -8.63 14.76 6.51
CA VAL A 77 -9.68 14.84 5.48
C VAL A 77 -9.70 16.21 4.78
N PRO A 78 -9.69 17.35 5.49
CA PRO A 78 -9.56 18.66 4.85
C PRO A 78 -8.25 18.83 4.09
N ALA A 79 -7.12 18.43 4.69
CA ALA A 79 -5.81 18.53 4.03
C ALA A 79 -5.76 17.73 2.72
N TYR A 80 -6.31 16.51 2.73
CA TYR A 80 -6.42 15.67 1.54
C TYR A 80 -7.28 16.35 0.46
N ARG A 81 -8.47 16.87 0.82
CA ARG A 81 -9.34 17.57 -0.14
C ARG A 81 -8.70 18.83 -0.70
N MET A 82 -7.81 19.46 0.05
CA MET A 82 -7.11 20.64 -0.41
C MET A 82 -5.99 20.33 -1.39
N LEU A 83 -5.30 19.20 -1.19
CA LEU A 83 -4.27 18.69 -2.09
C LEU A 83 -4.84 18.04 -3.35
N ILE A 84 -5.93 17.30 -3.19
CA ILE A 84 -6.59 16.52 -4.23
C ILE A 84 -8.06 16.97 -4.29
N PRO A 85 -8.33 18.11 -4.97
CA PRO A 85 -9.68 18.67 -5.04
C PRO A 85 -10.64 17.81 -5.86
N THR A 86 -10.14 17.13 -6.90
CA THR A 86 -10.91 16.18 -7.72
C THR A 86 -10.17 14.86 -7.86
N ALA A 87 -10.92 13.78 -8.07
CA ALA A 87 -10.34 12.45 -8.26
C ALA A 87 -9.52 12.34 -9.56
N ASP A 88 -9.76 13.23 -10.53
CA ASP A 88 -9.08 13.23 -11.84
C ASP A 88 -7.60 13.61 -11.75
N VAL A 89 -7.19 14.28 -10.66
CA VAL A 89 -5.79 14.61 -10.44
C VAL A 89 -4.97 13.37 -10.06
N LEU A 90 -5.63 12.31 -9.57
CA LEU A 90 -4.99 11.03 -9.25
C LEU A 90 -4.68 10.25 -10.54
N GLY A 91 -3.41 9.90 -10.72
CA GLY A 91 -2.87 9.32 -11.96
C GLY A 91 -2.14 10.34 -12.84
N SER A 92 -2.09 11.61 -12.45
CA SER A 92 -1.24 12.62 -13.10
C SER A 92 0.23 12.46 -12.70
N ASP A 93 1.16 13.08 -13.45
CA ASP A 93 2.60 13.05 -13.13
C ASP A 93 2.91 13.58 -11.72
N ARG A 94 2.11 14.53 -11.23
CA ARG A 94 2.23 15.10 -9.87
C ARG A 94 1.70 14.15 -8.80
N TRP A 95 0.68 13.36 -9.11
CA TRP A 95 0.02 12.45 -8.17
C TRP A 95 -0.24 11.07 -8.80
N PRO A 96 0.80 10.28 -9.11
CA PRO A 96 0.66 9.06 -9.92
C PRO A 96 -0.21 7.99 -9.25
N ALA A 97 -0.25 7.96 -7.91
CA ALA A 97 -1.11 7.09 -7.10
C ALA A 97 -1.24 5.64 -7.63
N PRO A 98 -0.13 4.92 -7.85
CA PRO A 98 -0.12 3.63 -8.57
C PRO A 98 -1.00 2.55 -7.92
N GLY A 99 -1.07 2.54 -6.59
CA GLY A 99 -1.97 1.65 -5.85
C GLY A 99 -3.44 1.92 -6.17
N ALA A 100 -3.85 3.18 -6.19
CA ALA A 100 -5.22 3.58 -6.52
C ALA A 100 -5.56 3.25 -7.98
N GLN A 101 -4.63 3.48 -8.92
CA GLN A 101 -4.81 3.11 -10.33
C GLN A 101 -4.99 1.59 -10.51
N THR A 102 -4.24 0.79 -9.76
CA THR A 102 -4.38 -0.67 -9.79
C THR A 102 -5.76 -1.12 -9.30
N TRP A 103 -6.26 -0.54 -8.21
CA TRP A 103 -7.59 -0.86 -7.68
C TRP A 103 -8.72 -0.41 -8.60
N LYS A 104 -8.57 0.77 -9.21
CA LYS A 104 -9.50 1.30 -10.24
C LYS A 104 -9.54 0.38 -11.46
N GLY A 105 -8.39 -0.05 -11.96
CA GLY A 105 -8.30 -0.96 -13.10
C GLY A 105 -9.00 -2.29 -12.86
N VAL A 106 -8.88 -2.87 -11.66
CA VAL A 106 -9.64 -4.08 -11.27
C VAL A 106 -11.14 -3.80 -11.23
N ALA A 107 -11.56 -2.68 -10.63
CA ALA A 107 -12.98 -2.33 -10.56
C ALA A 107 -13.59 -2.09 -11.95
N GLU A 108 -12.88 -1.40 -12.85
CA GLU A 108 -13.34 -1.17 -14.23
C GLU A 108 -13.41 -2.48 -15.04
N LEU A 109 -12.42 -3.36 -14.88
CA LEU A 109 -12.43 -4.68 -15.50
C LEU A 109 -13.63 -5.50 -15.05
N LEU A 110 -13.94 -5.51 -13.75
CA LEU A 110 -15.07 -6.25 -13.21
C LEU A 110 -16.41 -5.62 -13.60
N ALA A 111 -16.47 -4.29 -13.70
CA ALA A 111 -17.69 -3.56 -14.07
C ALA A 111 -18.03 -3.68 -15.57
N LYS A 112 -17.01 -3.59 -16.45
CA LYS A 112 -17.20 -3.53 -17.91
C LYS A 112 -16.94 -4.86 -18.62
N GLY A 113 -16.35 -5.82 -17.91
CA GLY A 113 -16.01 -7.14 -18.43
C GLY A 113 -14.69 -7.19 -19.19
N PHE A 114 -14.17 -8.39 -19.42
CA PHE A 114 -12.89 -8.60 -20.09
C PHE A 114 -12.85 -8.07 -21.52
N SER A 115 -14.00 -7.99 -22.20
CA SER A 115 -14.12 -7.50 -23.58
C SER A 115 -13.71 -6.04 -23.77
N THR A 116 -13.64 -5.23 -22.70
CA THR A 116 -13.16 -3.84 -22.81
C THR A 116 -11.63 -3.71 -22.74
N LEU A 117 -10.93 -4.77 -22.36
CA LEU A 117 -9.47 -4.81 -22.44
C LEU A 117 -9.05 -5.13 -23.87
N HIS A 118 -8.04 -4.42 -24.37
CA HIS A 118 -7.39 -4.76 -25.63
C HIS A 118 -6.94 -6.24 -25.60
N PRO A 119 -7.04 -7.00 -26.70
CA PRO A 119 -6.72 -8.43 -26.70
C PRO A 119 -5.33 -8.76 -26.14
N THR A 120 -4.33 -7.90 -26.39
CA THR A 120 -2.97 -8.06 -25.82
C THR A 120 -2.95 -7.94 -24.30
N ALA A 121 -3.77 -7.06 -23.71
CA ALA A 121 -3.86 -6.90 -22.26
C ALA A 121 -4.57 -8.09 -21.59
N GLN A 122 -5.54 -8.71 -22.28
CA GLN A 122 -6.15 -9.96 -21.82
C GLN A 122 -5.11 -11.09 -21.77
N TRP A 123 -4.33 -11.28 -22.84
CA TRP A 123 -3.24 -12.26 -22.86
C TRP A 123 -2.18 -11.98 -21.79
N ALA A 124 -1.80 -10.72 -21.60
CA ALA A 124 -0.86 -10.33 -20.54
C ALA A 124 -1.39 -10.66 -19.14
N LEU A 125 -2.70 -10.49 -18.90
CA LEU A 125 -3.33 -10.87 -17.64
C LEU A 125 -3.26 -12.38 -17.39
N PHE A 126 -3.58 -13.20 -18.39
CA PHE A 126 -3.51 -14.66 -18.27
C PHE A 126 -2.08 -15.16 -18.08
N ILE A 127 -1.13 -14.65 -18.87
CA ILE A 127 0.29 -15.02 -18.77
C ILE A 127 0.86 -14.57 -17.42
N GLY A 128 0.59 -13.32 -17.03
CA GLY A 128 1.04 -12.77 -15.75
C GLY A 128 0.45 -13.51 -14.55
N GLY A 129 -0.84 -13.86 -14.62
CA GLY A 129 -1.52 -14.67 -13.62
C GLY A 129 -0.94 -16.08 -13.51
N ALA A 130 -0.75 -16.76 -14.65
CA ALA A 130 -0.15 -18.09 -14.70
C ALA A 130 1.30 -18.09 -14.20
N LEU A 131 2.09 -17.09 -14.59
CA LEU A 131 3.47 -16.91 -14.11
C LEU A 131 3.50 -16.64 -12.60
N GLY A 132 2.63 -15.76 -12.10
CA GLY A 132 2.54 -15.44 -10.68
C GLY A 132 2.17 -16.66 -9.84
N ILE A 133 1.15 -17.42 -10.25
CA ILE A 133 0.76 -18.68 -9.61
C ILE A 133 1.92 -19.68 -9.68
N GLY A 134 2.53 -19.84 -10.86
CA GLY A 134 3.65 -20.74 -11.08
C GLY A 134 4.84 -20.44 -10.16
N LEU A 135 5.22 -19.17 -10.02
CA LEU A 135 6.31 -18.74 -9.14
C LEU A 135 5.99 -19.02 -7.66
N VAL A 136 4.77 -18.72 -7.20
CA VAL A 136 4.37 -19.00 -5.81
C VAL A 136 4.34 -20.49 -5.52
N LEU A 137 3.85 -21.31 -6.46
CA LEU A 137 3.85 -22.76 -6.33
C LEU A 137 5.27 -23.33 -6.36
N LEU A 138 6.13 -22.80 -7.22
CA LEU A 138 7.53 -23.23 -7.32
C LEU A 138 8.31 -22.89 -6.04
N GLU A 139 8.09 -21.70 -5.47
CA GLU A 139 8.69 -21.28 -4.20
C GLU A 139 8.25 -22.20 -3.04
N LYS A 140 6.97 -22.59 -3.02
CA LYS A 140 6.45 -23.57 -2.04
C LYS A 140 6.97 -24.99 -2.26
N ALA A 141 7.13 -25.43 -3.51
CA ALA A 141 7.60 -26.77 -3.85
C ALA A 141 9.10 -26.95 -3.62
N PHE A 142 9.90 -25.90 -3.83
CA PHE A 142 11.36 -25.93 -3.69
C PHE A 142 11.87 -24.93 -2.65
N PRO A 143 11.52 -25.09 -1.35
CA PRO A 143 11.89 -24.14 -0.31
C PRO A 143 13.41 -24.00 -0.13
N LYS A 144 14.18 -25.04 -0.46
CA LYS A 144 15.65 -25.03 -0.41
C LYS A 144 16.30 -24.16 -1.50
N HIS A 145 15.61 -23.94 -2.62
CA HIS A 145 16.11 -23.15 -3.77
C HIS A 145 15.39 -21.81 -3.91
N ARG A 146 14.66 -21.36 -2.88
CA ARG A 146 13.92 -20.08 -2.87
C ARG A 146 14.76 -18.86 -3.28
N TRP A 147 16.07 -18.90 -3.05
CA TRP A 147 17.01 -17.84 -3.39
C TRP A 147 17.26 -17.68 -4.89
N LEU A 148 16.93 -18.70 -5.70
CA LEU A 148 17.02 -18.68 -7.17
C LEU A 148 15.69 -18.29 -7.83
N ILE A 149 14.59 -18.28 -7.09
CA ILE A 149 13.25 -18.03 -7.61
C ILE A 149 12.92 -16.54 -7.41
N PRO A 150 12.61 -15.78 -8.48
CA PRO A 150 12.16 -14.41 -8.35
C PRO A 150 10.89 -14.33 -7.50
N SER A 151 10.86 -13.40 -6.54
CA SER A 151 9.66 -13.17 -5.74
C SER A 151 8.50 -12.70 -6.64
N ALA A 152 7.39 -13.43 -6.62
CA ALA A 152 6.19 -13.05 -7.36
C ALA A 152 5.66 -11.67 -6.92
N ALA A 153 5.75 -11.36 -5.62
CA ALA A 153 5.36 -10.05 -5.09
C ALA A 153 6.31 -8.95 -5.56
N GLY A 154 7.61 -9.20 -5.57
CA GLY A 154 8.62 -8.25 -6.08
C GLY A 154 8.44 -7.95 -7.56
N LEU A 155 8.20 -8.98 -8.38
CA LEU A 155 7.88 -8.80 -9.80
C LEU A 155 6.59 -8.01 -10.00
N GLY A 156 5.53 -8.32 -9.25
CA GLY A 156 4.28 -7.57 -9.31
C GLY A 156 4.47 -6.08 -8.99
N LEU A 157 5.22 -5.78 -7.93
CA LEU A 157 5.55 -4.40 -7.54
C LEU A 157 6.37 -3.67 -8.60
N ALA A 158 7.29 -4.36 -9.30
CA ALA A 158 8.08 -3.75 -10.36
C ALA A 158 7.22 -3.27 -11.55
N PHE A 159 6.09 -3.93 -11.83
CA PHE A 159 5.17 -3.50 -12.90
C PHE A 159 4.25 -2.35 -12.49
N THR A 160 4.03 -2.13 -11.19
CA THR A 160 3.10 -1.10 -10.71
C THR A 160 3.80 0.16 -10.21
N THR A 161 5.10 0.09 -9.93
CA THR A 161 5.82 1.15 -9.22
C THR A 161 6.73 1.91 -10.18
N PRO A 162 6.72 3.26 -10.16
CA PRO A 162 7.65 4.06 -10.93
C PRO A 162 9.13 3.67 -10.72
N ALA A 163 9.95 3.81 -11.77
CA ALA A 163 11.33 3.35 -11.75
C ALA A 163 12.19 4.07 -10.69
N ASN A 164 11.98 5.37 -10.50
CA ASN A 164 12.64 6.17 -9.47
C ASN A 164 12.40 5.61 -8.05
N ASN A 165 11.15 5.28 -7.71
CA ASN A 165 10.80 4.70 -6.41
C ASN A 165 11.47 3.34 -6.23
N THR A 166 11.47 2.50 -7.27
CA THR A 166 12.09 1.17 -7.24
C THR A 166 13.62 1.27 -7.04
N ILE A 167 14.28 2.21 -7.72
CA ILE A 167 15.72 2.46 -7.57
C ILE A 167 16.03 2.95 -6.16
N SER A 168 15.26 3.91 -5.63
CA SER A 168 15.43 4.40 -4.26
C SER A 168 15.26 3.29 -3.21
N MET A 169 14.24 2.43 -3.38
CA MET A 169 14.06 1.25 -2.52
C MET A 169 15.23 0.28 -2.62
N PHE A 170 15.74 0.03 -3.82
CA PHE A 170 16.91 -0.83 -4.04
C PHE A 170 18.16 -0.27 -3.36
N LEU A 171 18.44 1.03 -3.51
CA LEU A 171 19.57 1.69 -2.85
C LEU A 171 19.44 1.62 -1.33
N GLY A 172 18.26 1.91 -0.78
CA GLY A 172 18.00 1.76 0.65
C GLY A 172 18.22 0.34 1.16
N ALA A 173 17.72 -0.66 0.43
CA ALA A 173 17.91 -2.07 0.76
C ALA A 173 19.38 -2.50 0.65
N ALA A 174 20.12 -2.00 -0.35
CA ALA A 174 21.54 -2.29 -0.52
C ALA A 174 22.38 -1.70 0.63
N ILE A 175 22.07 -0.47 1.07
CA ILE A 175 22.71 0.16 2.24
C ILE A 175 22.41 -0.64 3.51
N ALA A 176 21.15 -1.03 3.71
CA ALA A 176 20.73 -1.86 4.84
C ALA A 176 21.49 -3.20 4.88
N LEU A 177 21.56 -3.90 3.74
CA LEU A 177 22.27 -5.17 3.61
C LEU A 177 23.79 -5.03 3.80
N TRP A 178 24.38 -3.92 3.35
CA TRP A 178 25.79 -3.62 3.61
C TRP A 178 26.04 -3.40 5.10
N LEU A 179 25.14 -2.69 5.79
CA LEU A 179 25.23 -2.44 7.24
C LEU A 179 25.06 -3.73 8.04
N GLU A 180 24.07 -4.58 7.69
CA GLU A 180 23.89 -5.91 8.29
C GLU A 180 25.14 -6.78 8.17
N LYS A 181 25.80 -6.77 7.00
CA LYS A 181 27.02 -7.54 6.76
C LYS A 181 28.24 -7.00 7.53
N ARG A 182 28.28 -5.71 7.83
CA ARG A 182 29.39 -5.09 8.57
C ARG A 182 29.21 -5.16 10.07
N ASP A 183 28.04 -4.80 10.56
CA ASP A 183 27.71 -4.78 11.98
C ASP A 183 26.21 -5.05 12.17
N ALA A 184 25.89 -6.32 12.42
CA ALA A 184 24.53 -6.77 12.66
C ALA A 184 23.88 -6.08 13.89
N LYS A 185 24.66 -5.71 14.92
CA LYS A 185 24.13 -5.03 16.11
C LYS A 185 23.78 -3.58 15.83
N ALA A 186 24.59 -2.90 15.01
CA ALA A 186 24.30 -1.55 14.56
C ALA A 186 23.11 -1.56 13.59
N ALA A 187 23.03 -2.54 12.68
CA ALA A 187 21.94 -2.71 11.74
C ALA A 187 20.57 -2.82 12.43
N ASP A 188 20.44 -3.73 13.40
CA ASP A 188 19.21 -3.91 14.18
C ASP A 188 18.76 -2.64 14.89
N ARG A 189 19.71 -1.80 15.33
CA ARG A 189 19.43 -0.56 16.06
C ARG A 189 19.15 0.64 15.15
N LEU A 190 19.75 0.69 13.97
CA LEU A 190 19.76 1.90 13.14
C LEU A 190 18.81 1.81 11.94
N ILE A 191 18.67 0.63 11.32
CA ILE A 191 17.91 0.52 10.06
C ILE A 191 16.47 0.98 10.24
N VAL A 192 15.77 0.43 11.24
CA VAL A 192 14.35 0.74 11.45
C VAL A 192 14.15 2.21 11.85
N PRO A 193 14.82 2.76 12.89
CA PRO A 193 14.61 4.14 13.30
C PRO A 193 14.98 5.15 12.21
N VAL A 194 16.12 4.97 11.54
CA VAL A 194 16.57 5.89 10.47
C VAL A 194 15.62 5.85 9.29
N SER A 195 15.21 4.66 8.85
CA SER A 195 14.25 4.53 7.73
C SER A 195 12.90 5.14 8.09
N SER A 196 12.39 4.88 9.30
CA SER A 196 11.14 5.50 9.77
C SER A 196 11.26 7.03 9.88
N GLY A 197 12.44 7.53 10.28
CA GLY A 197 12.72 8.96 10.37
C GLY A 197 12.73 9.63 9.00
N PHE A 198 13.31 8.99 7.98
CA PHE A 198 13.25 9.50 6.61
C PHE A 198 11.83 9.53 6.05
N ILE A 199 11.06 8.45 6.25
CA ILE A 199 9.67 8.37 5.79
C ILE A 199 8.80 9.43 6.49
N ALA A 200 8.95 9.58 7.81
CA ALA A 200 8.24 10.57 8.59
C ALA A 200 8.65 12.00 8.20
N GLY A 201 9.95 12.23 8.00
CA GLY A 201 10.50 13.52 7.57
C GLY A 201 10.00 13.94 6.20
N GLU A 202 10.05 13.04 5.21
CA GLU A 202 9.48 13.27 3.88
C GLU A 202 7.99 13.59 3.97
N SER A 203 7.23 12.85 4.78
CA SER A 203 5.80 13.08 4.97
C SER A 203 5.50 14.45 5.60
N LEU A 204 6.24 14.83 6.65
CA LEU A 204 6.08 16.13 7.32
C LEU A 204 6.44 17.29 6.39
N VAL A 205 7.52 17.17 5.63
CA VAL A 205 7.90 18.16 4.61
C VAL A 205 6.83 18.23 3.52
N GLY A 206 6.30 17.08 3.09
CA GLY A 206 5.20 17.02 2.12
C GLY A 206 3.96 17.77 2.59
N VAL A 207 3.55 17.59 3.86
CA VAL A 207 2.43 18.33 4.47
C VAL A 207 2.75 19.83 4.58
N LEU A 208 3.98 20.20 4.94
CA LEU A 208 4.40 21.60 5.00
C LEU A 208 4.34 22.26 3.61
N LEU A 209 4.89 21.60 2.59
CA LEU A 209 4.84 22.08 1.21
C LEU A 209 3.40 22.21 0.71
N ALA A 210 2.56 21.22 1.01
CA ALA A 210 1.13 21.27 0.73
C ALA A 210 0.47 22.50 1.35
N ALA A 211 0.74 22.77 2.63
CA ALA A 211 0.24 23.94 3.32
C ALA A 211 0.75 25.25 2.69
N LEU A 212 2.03 25.32 2.30
CA LEU A 212 2.60 26.52 1.67
C LEU A 212 2.00 26.80 0.28
N VAL A 213 1.72 25.75 -0.51
CA VAL A 213 1.00 25.88 -1.79
C VAL A 213 -0.42 26.41 -1.55
N VAL A 214 -1.09 25.83 -0.56
CA VAL A 214 -2.44 26.21 -0.12
C VAL A 214 -2.54 27.68 0.31
N PHE A 215 -1.58 28.16 1.08
CA PHE A 215 -1.55 29.55 1.57
C PHE A 215 -0.96 30.53 0.55
N GLY A 216 -0.61 30.07 -0.67
CA GLY A 216 -0.13 30.91 -1.76
C GLY A 216 1.31 31.37 -1.65
N PHE A 217 2.12 30.76 -0.78
CA PHE A 217 3.54 31.05 -0.63
C PHE A 217 4.41 30.35 -1.68
N MET A 218 3.90 29.30 -2.34
CA MET A 218 4.54 28.59 -3.45
C MET A 218 3.50 28.18 -4.51
N GLN A 219 3.92 28.09 -5.78
CA GLN A 219 3.10 27.60 -6.92
C GLN A 219 3.46 26.15 -7.26
#